data_AF-A0A455AJ63-F1
#
_entry.id   AF-A0A455AJ63-F1
#
_cell.length_a   1.000
_cell.length_b   1.000
_cell.length_c   1.000
_cell.angle_alpha   90.00
_cell.angle_beta   90.00
_cell.angle_gamma   90.00
#
_symmetry.space_group_name_H-M   'P 1'
#
loop_
_entity.id
_entity.type
_entity.pdbx_description
1 polymer ?
#
loop_
_entity_poly.entity_id
_entity_poly.type
_entity_poly.pdbx_seq_one_letter_code
_entity_poly.pdbx_strand_id
1 'polypeptide(L)'
;MEGIHKAIELGYSPVKVNCVVMRGLNEDELLDFVALTEGLPLDVRFIEYMPFDGNKWNFKKMVSYKEMLDTLRQQWPELEKLTEEESSTAKAFKIPGFRGRVSFITSMSEHFCGTCNRLRITADGNLKHMLCVQPWGRRLEGRRGHAHLL
;
A
#
# COMPACT_ATOMS: atom_id res chain seq x y z
N MET A 1 4.70 16.76 11.55
CA MET A 1 4.21 17.41 10.32
C MET A 1 5.23 18.30 9.63
N GLU A 2 6.21 18.88 10.34
CA GLU A 2 7.23 19.80 9.78
C GLU A 2 7.93 19.29 8.51
N GLY A 3 8.35 18.02 8.47
CA GLY A 3 9.01 17.47 7.28
C GLY A 3 8.12 17.42 6.03
N ILE A 4 6.82 17.18 6.20
CA ILE A 4 5.85 17.16 5.10
C ILE A 4 5.66 18.57 4.57
N HIS A 5 5.44 19.55 5.46
CA HIS A 5 5.32 20.95 5.07
C HIS A 5 6.57 21.44 4.35
N LYS A 6 7.76 21.07 4.87
CA LYS A 6 9.01 21.47 4.22
C LYS A 6 9.19 20.88 2.84
N ALA A 7 8.80 19.61 2.63
CA ALA A 7 8.83 19.01 1.31
C ALA A 7 7.89 19.72 0.32
N ILE A 8 6.69 20.12 0.78
CA ILE A 8 5.74 20.88 -0.04
C ILE A 8 6.32 22.28 -0.36
N GLU A 9 6.87 22.98 0.63
CA GLU A 9 7.52 24.29 0.44
C GLU A 9 8.66 24.26 -0.57
N LEU A 10 9.46 23.18 -0.56
CA LEU A 10 10.56 22.97 -1.50
C LEU A 10 10.07 22.58 -2.92
N GLY A 11 8.76 22.45 -3.13
CA GLY A 11 8.17 22.18 -4.44
C GLY A 11 8.12 20.70 -4.84
N TYR A 12 8.35 19.77 -3.91
CA TYR A 12 8.17 18.35 -4.21
C TYR A 12 6.68 18.07 -4.44
N SER A 13 6.31 17.60 -5.64
CA SER A 13 4.94 17.25 -5.97
C SER A 13 4.87 16.03 -6.90
N PRO A 14 4.11 14.97 -6.57
CA PRO A 14 3.29 14.84 -5.35
C PRO A 14 4.10 14.28 -4.17
N VAL A 15 3.90 14.88 -2.98
CA VAL A 15 4.34 14.30 -1.70
C VAL A 15 3.40 13.16 -1.33
N LYS A 16 3.97 11.97 -1.06
CA LYS A 16 3.22 10.75 -0.78
C LYS A 16 3.41 10.34 0.68
N VAL A 17 2.30 10.08 1.37
CA VAL A 17 2.31 9.57 2.74
C VAL A 17 1.79 8.14 2.72
N ASN A 18 2.57 7.18 3.23
CA ASN A 18 2.13 5.79 3.32
C ASN A 18 1.75 5.47 4.77
N CYS A 19 0.54 4.99 4.99
CA CYS A 19 0.03 4.59 6.29
C CYS A 19 -0.44 3.13 6.23
N VAL A 20 0.09 2.29 7.12
CA VAL A 20 -0.41 0.91 7.28
C VAL A 20 -1.55 0.95 8.29
N VAL A 21 -2.73 0.49 7.89
CA VAL A 21 -3.92 0.54 8.74
C VAL A 21 -4.07 -0.79 9.49
N MET A 22 -4.23 -0.69 10.81
CA MET A 22 -4.30 -1.81 11.74
C MET A 22 -5.46 -1.63 12.70
N ARG A 23 -6.28 -2.68 12.87
CA ARG A 23 -7.40 -2.70 13.80
C ARG A 23 -6.94 -2.63 15.26
N GLY A 24 -7.65 -1.83 16.05
CA GLY A 24 -7.34 -1.48 17.43
C GLY A 24 -6.13 -0.57 17.59
N LEU A 25 -5.66 0.11 16.54
CA LEU A 25 -4.47 0.96 16.62
C LEU A 25 -4.64 2.31 15.94
N ASN A 26 -5.06 2.33 14.67
CA ASN A 26 -5.14 3.57 13.88
C ASN A 26 -6.26 3.55 12.84
N GLU A 27 -7.24 2.66 12.96
CA GLU A 27 -8.40 2.68 12.06
C GLU A 27 -9.30 3.91 12.26
N ASP A 28 -9.23 4.54 13.41
CA ASP A 28 -9.94 5.78 13.75
C ASP A 28 -9.30 7.01 13.08
N GLU A 29 -7.98 7.02 12.89
CA GLU A 29 -7.24 8.10 12.24
C GLU A 29 -7.48 8.18 10.71
N LEU A 30 -8.17 7.20 10.11
CA LEU A 30 -8.46 7.16 8.67
C LEU A 30 -9.07 8.47 8.17
N LEU A 31 -10.06 8.98 8.88
CA LEU A 31 -10.77 10.21 8.51
C LEU A 31 -9.86 11.43 8.63
N ASP A 32 -9.05 11.50 9.68
CA ASP A 32 -8.11 12.61 9.91
C ASP A 32 -7.07 12.69 8.80
N PHE A 33 -6.52 11.54 8.39
CA PHE A 33 -5.57 11.48 7.28
C PHE A 33 -6.18 11.94 5.95
N VAL A 34 -7.46 11.66 5.72
CA VAL A 34 -8.16 12.16 4.53
C VAL A 34 -8.45 13.65 4.64
N ALA A 35 -8.84 14.15 5.81
CA ALA A 35 -9.04 15.58 6.04
C ALA A 35 -7.77 16.40 5.79
N LEU A 36 -6.58 15.86 6.08
CA LEU A 36 -5.30 16.52 5.73
C LEU A 36 -5.15 16.79 4.22
N THR A 37 -5.78 15.98 3.37
CA THR A 37 -5.72 16.13 1.91
C THR A 37 -6.64 17.24 1.37
N GLU A 38 -7.49 17.83 2.21
CA GLU A 38 -8.32 18.98 1.86
C GLU A 38 -7.45 20.21 1.55
N GLY A 39 -6.62 20.61 2.52
CA GLY A 39 -5.79 21.81 2.43
C GLY A 39 -4.41 21.59 1.79
N LEU A 40 -3.91 20.35 1.77
CA LEU A 40 -2.56 20.01 1.32
C LEU A 40 -2.56 19.13 0.07
N PRO A 41 -1.64 19.35 -0.90
CA PRO A 41 -1.50 18.54 -2.11
C PRO A 41 -0.80 17.21 -1.82
N LEU A 42 -1.38 16.39 -0.94
CA LEU A 42 -0.84 15.10 -0.49
C LEU A 42 -1.50 13.94 -1.22
N ASP A 43 -0.73 12.89 -1.48
CA ASP A 43 -1.21 11.58 -1.90
C ASP A 43 -1.07 10.61 -0.72
N VAL A 44 -2.16 10.45 0.04
CA VAL A 44 -2.20 9.57 1.22
C VAL A 44 -2.54 8.16 0.79
N ARG A 45 -1.70 7.20 1.15
CA ARG A 45 -1.77 5.81 0.71
C ARG A 45 -2.02 4.90 1.90
N PHE A 46 -3.22 4.34 1.97
CA PHE A 46 -3.57 3.35 2.97
C PHE A 46 -3.16 1.96 2.48
N ILE A 47 -2.34 1.29 3.28
CA ILE A 47 -1.81 -0.04 3.01
C ILE A 47 -2.49 -1.01 3.97
N GLU A 48 -3.07 -2.07 3.42
CA GLU A 48 -3.60 -3.16 4.24
C GLU A 48 -2.49 -3.80 5.06
N TYR A 49 -2.77 -4.04 6.35
CA TYR A 49 -1.87 -4.80 7.20
C TYR A 49 -1.66 -6.22 6.65
N MET A 50 -0.40 -6.56 6.38
CA MET A 50 -0.02 -7.89 5.91
C MET A 50 0.39 -8.78 7.10
N PRO A 51 -0.32 -9.90 7.35
CA PRO A 51 0.15 -10.90 8.29
C PRO A 51 1.44 -11.57 7.79
N PHE A 52 2.43 -11.71 8.66
CA PHE A 52 3.70 -12.39 8.40
C PHE A 52 4.07 -13.26 9.61
N ASP A 53 5.01 -14.18 9.44
CA ASP A 53 5.34 -15.18 10.48
C ASP A 53 5.76 -14.51 11.81
N GLY A 54 6.52 -13.40 11.73
CA GLY A 54 6.87 -12.56 12.87
C GLY A 54 5.71 -11.85 13.59
N ASN A 55 4.49 -11.85 13.04
CA ASN A 55 3.28 -11.31 13.68
C ASN A 55 2.20 -12.38 13.99
N LYS A 56 2.58 -13.66 13.97
CA LYS A 56 1.70 -14.81 14.25
C LYS A 56 0.45 -14.87 13.37
N TRP A 57 0.52 -14.31 12.16
CA TRP A 57 -0.60 -14.32 11.22
C TRP A 57 -1.91 -13.79 11.80
N ASN A 58 -1.85 -12.66 12.52
CA ASN A 58 -3.03 -12.10 13.16
C ASN A 58 -3.92 -11.34 12.18
N PHE A 59 -4.81 -12.06 11.49
CA PHE A 59 -5.83 -11.50 10.61
C PHE A 59 -6.85 -10.59 11.31
N LYS A 60 -7.02 -10.71 12.64
CA LYS A 60 -7.97 -9.85 13.38
C LYS A 60 -7.55 -8.38 13.35
N LYS A 61 -6.25 -8.11 13.16
CA LYS A 61 -5.71 -6.75 13.03
C LYS A 61 -5.84 -6.18 11.60
N MET A 62 -6.29 -6.98 10.64
CA MET A 62 -6.47 -6.51 9.28
C MET A 62 -7.75 -5.68 9.16
N VAL A 63 -7.62 -4.53 8.51
CA VAL A 63 -8.74 -3.72 8.01
C VAL A 63 -8.70 -3.83 6.49
N SER A 64 -9.80 -4.28 5.90
CA SER A 64 -9.86 -4.51 4.45
C SER A 64 -10.03 -3.19 3.70
N TYR A 65 -9.58 -3.15 2.45
CA TYR A 65 -9.83 -2.01 1.57
C TYR A 65 -11.31 -1.63 1.46
N LYS A 66 -12.21 -2.63 1.38
CA LYS A 66 -13.65 -2.37 1.32
C LYS A 66 -14.14 -1.65 2.58
N GLU A 67 -13.74 -2.16 3.74
CA GLU A 67 -14.08 -1.55 5.03
C GLU A 67 -13.55 -0.11 5.13
N MET A 68 -12.29 0.14 4.77
CA MET A 68 -11.74 1.50 4.76
C MET A 68 -12.50 2.41 3.79
N LEU A 69 -12.80 1.93 2.58
CA LEU A 69 -13.53 2.69 1.57
C LEU A 69 -14.96 3.00 2.02
N ASP A 70 -15.64 2.05 2.66
CA ASP A 70 -16.99 2.24 3.17
C ASP A 70 -17.01 3.29 4.30
N THR A 71 -16.03 3.27 5.20
CA THR A 71 -15.85 4.32 6.22
C THR A 71 -15.65 5.69 5.57
N LEU A 72 -14.82 5.80 4.53
CA LEU A 72 -14.64 7.08 3.83
C LEU A 72 -15.91 7.55 3.13
N ARG A 73 -16.66 6.64 2.49
CA ARG A 73 -17.90 6.98 1.78
C ARG A 73 -19.02 7.46 2.69
N GLN A 74 -19.03 7.02 3.96
CA GLN A 74 -19.98 7.52 4.95
C GLN A 74 -19.80 9.02 5.23
N GLN A 75 -18.56 9.52 5.18
CA GLN A 75 -18.24 10.94 5.39
C GLN A 75 -18.20 11.73 4.07
N TRP A 76 -17.62 11.14 3.02
CA TRP A 76 -17.46 11.74 1.70
C TRP A 76 -18.12 10.87 0.63
N PRO A 77 -19.43 11.00 0.41
CA PRO A 77 -20.16 10.21 -0.59
C PRO A 77 -19.75 10.55 -2.04
N GLU A 78 -19.17 11.73 -2.26
CA GLU A 78 -18.68 12.20 -3.56
C GLU A 78 -17.29 11.66 -3.93
N LEU A 79 -16.76 10.67 -3.19
CA LEU A 79 -15.46 10.09 -3.46
C LEU A 79 -15.45 9.34 -4.82
N GLU A 80 -14.66 9.85 -5.76
CA GLU A 80 -14.55 9.32 -7.12
C GLU A 80 -13.26 8.51 -7.31
N LYS A 81 -13.35 7.37 -7.99
CA LYS A 81 -12.19 6.59 -8.37
C LYS A 81 -11.50 7.21 -9.59
N LEU A 82 -10.19 7.36 -9.54
CA LEU A 82 -9.39 7.84 -10.66
C LEU A 82 -8.98 6.68 -11.58
N THR A 83 -8.79 6.98 -12.86
CA THR A 83 -8.24 6.03 -13.83
C THR A 83 -6.74 5.84 -13.59
N GLU A 84 -6.30 4.58 -13.60
CA GLU A 84 -4.91 4.21 -13.33
C GLU A 84 -4.39 3.23 -14.38
N GLU A 85 -3.08 3.16 -14.50
CA GLU A 85 -2.40 2.19 -15.35
C GLU A 85 -2.56 0.76 -14.80
N GLU A 86 -2.57 -0.23 -15.69
CA GLU A 86 -2.71 -1.66 -15.32
C GLU A 86 -1.60 -2.15 -14.37
N SER A 87 -0.43 -1.51 -14.38
CA SER A 87 0.70 -1.85 -13.50
C SER A 87 0.65 -1.15 -12.13
N SER A 88 -0.33 -0.26 -11.91
CA SER A 88 -0.48 0.44 -10.63
C SER A 88 -0.91 -0.52 -9.53
N THR A 89 -0.14 -0.55 -8.44
CA THR A 89 -0.49 -1.34 -7.24
C THR A 89 -1.42 -0.59 -6.30
N ALA A 90 -1.56 0.72 -6.49
CA ALA A 90 -2.45 1.55 -5.70
C ALA A 90 -3.75 1.79 -6.48
N LYS A 91 -4.84 1.97 -5.74
CA LYS A 91 -6.16 2.38 -6.24
C LYS A 91 -6.44 3.81 -5.81
N ALA A 92 -6.32 4.77 -6.70
CA ALA A 92 -6.44 6.19 -6.41
C ALA A 92 -7.90 6.66 -6.46
N PHE A 93 -8.24 7.54 -5.52
CA PHE A 93 -9.52 8.19 -5.33
C PHE A 93 -9.33 9.67 -5.07
N LYS A 94 -10.32 10.47 -5.47
CA LYS A 94 -10.34 11.92 -5.27
C LYS A 94 -11.68 12.35 -4.71
N ILE A 95 -11.64 13.28 -3.78
CA ILE A 95 -12.81 13.98 -3.27
C ILE A 95 -12.89 15.32 -4.02
N PRO A 96 -14.02 15.68 -4.64
CA PRO A 96 -14.21 17.00 -5.22
C PRO A 96 -13.92 18.11 -4.20
N GLY A 97 -13.19 19.15 -4.62
CA GLY A 97 -12.78 20.25 -3.75
C GLY A 97 -11.46 20.03 -2.98
N PHE A 98 -11.00 18.79 -2.83
CA PHE A 98 -9.76 18.50 -2.12
C PHE A 98 -8.54 18.71 -3.03
N ARG A 99 -7.46 19.25 -2.47
CA ARG A 99 -6.21 19.49 -3.22
C ARG A 99 -5.40 18.21 -3.42
N GLY A 100 -5.47 17.31 -2.45
CA GLY A 100 -4.79 16.02 -2.48
C GLY A 100 -5.64 14.89 -3.07
N ARG A 101 -5.18 13.67 -2.83
CA ARG A 101 -5.88 12.43 -3.21
C ARG A 101 -5.60 11.32 -2.21
N VAL A 102 -6.46 10.31 -2.23
CA VAL A 102 -6.38 9.16 -1.35
C VAL A 102 -6.18 7.92 -2.20
N SER A 103 -5.25 7.04 -1.84
CA SER A 103 -5.00 5.81 -2.57
C SER A 103 -5.00 4.60 -1.64
N PHE A 104 -5.40 3.45 -2.15
CA PHE A 104 -5.43 2.20 -1.38
C PHE A 104 -4.52 1.15 -2.00
N ILE A 105 -3.73 0.46 -1.18
CA ILE A 105 -2.85 -0.64 -1.61
C ILE A 105 -3.38 -1.94 -0.99
N THR A 106 -4.01 -2.75 -1.83
CA THR A 106 -4.64 -4.01 -1.46
C THR A 106 -3.62 -5.15 -1.44
N SER A 107 -2.80 -5.21 -0.40
CA SER A 107 -1.74 -6.24 -0.33
C SER A 107 -2.31 -7.64 -0.09
N MET A 108 -3.49 -7.74 0.53
CA MET A 108 -4.10 -9.01 0.94
C MET A 108 -5.44 -9.27 0.26
N SER A 109 -6.31 -8.26 0.13
CA SER A 109 -7.65 -8.46 -0.44
C SER A 109 -7.65 -8.69 -1.95
N GLU A 110 -6.78 -7.99 -2.68
CA GLU A 110 -6.65 -8.10 -4.15
C GLU A 110 -5.16 -8.07 -4.53
N HIS A 111 -4.53 -9.24 -4.60
CA HIS A 111 -3.10 -9.37 -4.87
C HIS A 111 -2.69 -8.87 -6.26
N PHE A 112 -1.51 -8.25 -6.35
CA PHE A 112 -0.93 -7.70 -7.59
C PHE A 112 0.39 -8.39 -7.99
N CYS A 113 0.67 -9.61 -7.49
CA CYS A 113 1.91 -10.33 -7.81
C CYS A 113 2.04 -10.67 -9.31
N GLY A 114 0.92 -10.89 -10.02
CA GLY A 114 0.92 -11.23 -11.44
C GLY A 114 1.41 -10.12 -12.36
N THR A 115 1.31 -8.86 -11.93
CA THR A 115 1.80 -7.67 -12.66
C THR A 115 3.06 -7.07 -12.03
N CYS A 116 3.66 -7.75 -11.04
CA CYS A 116 4.82 -7.25 -10.31
C CYS A 116 6.08 -7.24 -11.18
N ASN A 117 6.65 -6.05 -11.38
CA ASN A 117 7.86 -5.81 -12.17
C ASN A 117 9.07 -5.36 -11.32
N ARG A 118 9.07 -5.64 -10.01
CA ARG A 118 10.07 -5.10 -9.06
C ARG A 118 11.16 -6.11 -8.69
N LEU A 119 12.39 -5.81 -9.08
CA LEU A 119 13.61 -6.44 -8.57
C LEU A 119 14.19 -5.61 -7.41
N ARG A 120 14.84 -6.27 -6.45
CA ARG A 120 15.42 -5.63 -5.26
C ARG A 120 16.84 -6.09 -5.05
N ILE A 121 17.71 -5.20 -4.59
CA ILE A 121 19.06 -5.53 -4.12
C ILE A 121 19.09 -5.27 -2.62
N THR A 122 19.51 -6.24 -1.82
CA THR A 122 19.66 -6.07 -0.38
C THR A 122 20.90 -5.23 -0.06
N ALA A 123 20.98 -4.69 1.16
CA ALA A 123 22.18 -3.97 1.61
C ALA A 123 23.46 -4.82 1.47
N ASP A 124 23.36 -6.15 1.65
CA ASP A 124 24.46 -7.10 1.47
C ASP A 124 24.77 -7.47 0.01
N GLY A 125 24.15 -6.79 -0.97
CA GLY A 125 24.38 -7.03 -2.39
C GLY A 125 23.64 -8.22 -3.01
N ASN A 126 22.70 -8.85 -2.30
CA ASN A 126 21.93 -9.98 -2.83
C ASN A 126 20.74 -9.51 -3.66
N LEU A 127 20.51 -10.15 -4.81
CA LEU A 127 19.33 -9.90 -5.63
C LEU A 127 18.12 -10.68 -5.10
N LYS A 128 16.97 -10.01 -4.96
CA LYS A 128 15.68 -10.57 -4.59
C LYS A 128 14.62 -10.17 -5.61
N HIS A 129 13.85 -11.14 -6.08
CA HIS A 129 12.73 -10.91 -7.00
C HIS A 129 11.41 -10.61 -6.26
N MET A 130 11.35 -10.80 -4.94
CA MET A 130 10.17 -10.60 -4.11
C MET A 130 10.52 -9.90 -2.79
N LEU A 131 9.56 -9.16 -2.21
CA LEU A 131 9.74 -8.44 -0.94
C LEU A 131 9.80 -9.41 0.26
N CYS A 132 8.85 -10.33 0.36
CA CYS A 132 8.84 -11.33 1.41
C CYS A 132 9.76 -12.49 1.02
N VAL A 133 10.74 -12.75 1.87
CA VAL A 133 11.49 -14.00 1.84
C VAL A 133 10.76 -14.94 2.79
N GLN A 134 9.93 -15.85 2.27
CA GLN A 134 9.76 -17.12 2.96
C GLN A 134 11.17 -17.69 3.15
N PRO A 135 11.50 -18.39 4.25
CA PRO A 135 12.75 -19.12 4.30
C PRO A 135 12.70 -20.20 3.21
N TRP A 136 13.12 -19.85 1.99
CA TRP A 136 13.54 -20.80 1.00
C TRP A 136 14.97 -21.21 1.33
N GLY A 137 15.17 -21.60 2.59
CA GLY A 137 16.34 -22.30 3.07
C GLY A 137 16.19 -23.78 2.77
N ARG A 138 16.14 -24.14 1.48
CA ARG A 138 16.69 -25.43 1.02
C ARG A 138 17.24 -25.24 -0.40
N ARG A 139 18.56 -24.98 -0.42
CA ARG A 139 19.53 -25.34 -1.46
C ARG A 139 19.14 -25.06 -2.92
N LEU A 140 19.79 -24.06 -3.50
CA LEU A 140 20.28 -24.14 -4.89
C LEU A 140 21.51 -25.05 -4.96
N GLU A 141 21.39 -26.28 -4.44
CA GLU A 141 22.32 -27.37 -4.68
C GLU A 141 21.46 -28.60 -5.03
N GLY A 142 21.45 -28.92 -6.32
CA GLY A 142 21.04 -30.23 -6.80
C GLY A 142 19.54 -30.50 -6.85
N ARG A 143 18.82 -29.90 -7.81
CA ARG A 143 17.68 -30.57 -8.45
C ARG A 143 17.74 -30.40 -9.96
N ARG A 144 18.40 -31.36 -10.61
CA ARG A 144 17.98 -31.82 -11.94
C ARG A 144 16.54 -32.31 -11.80
N GLY A 145 15.61 -31.70 -12.51
CA GLY A 145 14.19 -32.02 -12.39
C GLY A 145 13.37 -31.23 -13.39
N HIS A 146 13.41 -31.70 -14.64
CA HIS A 146 12.48 -31.51 -15.74
C HIS A 146 11.39 -30.44 -15.58
N ALA A 147 11.55 -29.38 -16.38
CA ALA A 147 10.44 -28.56 -16.83
C ALA A 147 9.47 -29.43 -17.64
N HIS A 148 8.21 -29.46 -17.23
CA HIS A 148 7.10 -29.68 -18.14
C HIS A 148 6.17 -28.47 -18.02
N LEU A 149 6.21 -27.66 -19.09
CA LEU A 149 5.14 -26.77 -19.47
C LEU A 149 3.85 -27.59 -19.62
N LEU A 150 2.80 -27.17 -18.93
CA LEU A 150 1.42 -27.04 -19.39
C LEU A 150 0.66 -26.15 -18.39
#